data_AF-A0A1E5SY27-F1
#
_entry.id   AF-A0A1E5SY27-F1
#
_cell.length_a   1.000
_cell.length_b   1.000
_cell.length_c   1.000
_cell.angle_alpha   90.00
_cell.angle_beta   90.00
_cell.angle_gamma   90.00
#
_symmetry.space_group_name_H-M   'P 1'
#
loop_
_entity.id
_entity.type
_entity.pdbx_description
1 polymer ?
#
loop_
_entity_poly.entity_id
_entity_poly.type
_entity_poly.pdbx_seq_one_letter_code
_entity_poly.pdbx_strand_id
1 'polypeptide(L)'
;MLYIKFDIKDPAKFTDFQKVFDHMLKTRQPGFEFEEEDIEGPSTEEEWNRMTDREWEELKKKWREEVEPEVKRYRELIPDYANEFLESYIGFDEKKAGVFAFDTLGIFNYLEFTFEVDMDKLEKFDETSGVVEFSTGNFPFGGMERFLMTLKAFDLIPTECYNGFIVYEFDWKNDFYHEAIDLIEKTREYKEKFR
;
A
#
# COMPACT_ATOMS: atom_id res chain seq x y z
N MET A 1 15.57 8.55 8.51
CA MET A 1 14.27 8.15 9.07
C MET A 1 13.23 9.17 8.68
N LEU A 2 12.25 8.74 7.89
CA LEU A 2 11.03 9.46 7.55
C LEU A 2 9.92 9.03 8.52
N TYR A 3 8.89 9.87 8.67
CA TYR A 3 7.70 9.46 9.42
C TYR A 3 6.44 10.15 8.93
N ILE A 4 5.31 9.49 9.19
CA ILE A 4 3.97 10.08 9.09
C ILE A 4 3.24 9.77 10.39
N LYS A 5 2.79 10.82 11.09
CA LYS A 5 1.87 10.71 12.21
C LYS A 5 0.44 10.82 11.70
N PHE A 6 -0.47 10.12 12.38
CA PHE A 6 -1.88 10.10 12.01
C PHE A 6 -2.79 9.98 13.23
N ASP A 7 -4.01 10.46 13.07
CA ASP A 7 -5.11 10.16 13.97
C ASP A 7 -5.75 8.83 13.58
N ILE A 8 -6.16 8.06 14.57
CA ILE A 8 -6.93 6.82 14.42
C ILE A 8 -8.39 7.15 14.68
N LYS A 9 -9.25 7.12 13.65
CA LYS A 9 -10.70 7.32 13.87
C LYS A 9 -11.43 6.04 14.23
N ASP A 10 -10.93 4.90 13.75
CA ASP A 10 -11.47 3.57 14.05
C ASP A 10 -10.34 2.59 14.42
N PRO A 11 -10.25 2.14 15.69
CA PRO A 11 -9.25 1.17 16.12
C PRO A 11 -9.32 -0.19 15.39
N ALA A 12 -10.49 -0.60 14.90
CA ALA A 12 -10.63 -1.82 14.12
C ALA A 12 -9.95 -1.67 12.76
N LYS A 13 -10.14 -0.53 12.10
CA LYS A 13 -9.48 -0.23 10.81
C LYS A 13 -7.96 -0.07 10.96
N PHE A 14 -7.48 0.44 12.10
CA PHE A 14 -6.04 0.39 12.40
C PHE A 14 -5.53 -1.06 12.42
N THR A 15 -6.27 -1.98 13.03
CA THR A 15 -5.91 -3.41 13.09
C THR A 15 -5.87 -4.04 11.71
N ASP A 16 -6.79 -3.65 10.81
CA ASP A 16 -6.75 -4.08 9.43
C ASP A 16 -5.56 -3.48 8.66
N PHE A 17 -5.23 -2.20 8.90
CA PHE A 17 -4.05 -1.59 8.30
C PHE A 17 -2.74 -2.25 8.76
N GLN A 18 -2.67 -2.75 10.01
CA GLN A 18 -1.50 -3.52 10.46
C GLN A 18 -1.22 -4.73 9.56
N LYS A 19 -2.25 -5.39 9.02
CA LYS A 19 -2.07 -6.51 8.08
C LYS A 19 -1.44 -6.05 6.77
N VAL A 20 -1.84 -4.89 6.25
CA VAL A 20 -1.25 -4.27 5.06
C VAL A 20 0.21 -3.89 5.33
N PHE A 21 0.49 -3.28 6.48
CA PHE A 21 1.85 -2.91 6.89
C PHE A 21 2.76 -4.15 7.04
N ASP A 22 2.27 -5.21 7.69
CA ASP A 22 2.99 -6.48 7.84
C ASP A 22 3.24 -7.14 6.47
N HIS A 23 2.29 -7.04 5.54
CA HIS A 23 2.48 -7.50 4.17
C HIS A 23 3.59 -6.73 3.48
N MET A 24 3.55 -5.39 3.54
CA MET A 24 4.59 -4.53 2.98
C MET A 24 5.98 -4.82 3.55
N LEU A 25 6.07 -5.13 4.85
CA LEU A 25 7.31 -5.57 5.48
C LEU A 25 7.84 -6.88 4.90
N LYS A 26 6.95 -7.87 4.72
CA LYS A 26 7.29 -9.20 4.21
C LYS A 26 7.75 -9.15 2.76
N THR A 27 7.04 -8.46 1.88
CA THR A 27 7.36 -8.40 0.44
C THR A 27 8.73 -7.78 0.15
N ARG A 28 9.30 -7.06 1.11
CA ARG A 28 10.62 -6.40 1.03
C ARG A 28 11.75 -7.23 1.63
N GLN A 29 11.48 -8.38 2.25
CA GLN A 29 12.53 -9.22 2.80
C GLN A 29 13.32 -9.94 1.70
N PRO A 30 14.66 -10.06 1.84
CA PRO A 30 15.46 -10.83 0.90
C PRO A 30 14.98 -12.27 0.78
N GLY A 31 14.74 -12.74 -0.45
CA GLY A 31 14.27 -14.10 -0.72
C GLY A 31 12.79 -14.33 -0.41
N PHE A 32 12.01 -13.25 -0.21
CA PHE A 32 10.55 -13.37 -0.18
C PHE A 32 10.03 -13.83 -1.55
N GLU A 33 9.17 -14.84 -1.53
CA GLU A 33 8.41 -15.33 -2.68
C GLU A 33 6.94 -15.40 -2.25
N PHE A 34 6.03 -15.07 -3.16
CA PHE A 34 4.61 -15.21 -2.87
C PHE A 34 4.25 -16.70 -2.85
N GLU A 35 3.48 -17.11 -1.85
CA GLU A 35 2.85 -18.43 -1.82
C GLU A 35 1.68 -18.41 -2.82
N GLU A 36 2.00 -18.60 -4.11
CA GLU A 36 1.01 -18.71 -5.17
C GLU A 36 0.63 -20.18 -5.35
N GLU A 37 -0.65 -20.50 -5.17
CA GLU A 37 -1.19 -21.80 -5.57
C GLU A 37 -1.31 -21.78 -7.11
N ASP A 38 -0.21 -22.10 -7.79
CA ASP A 38 -0.23 -22.30 -9.24
C ASP A 38 -1.28 -23.38 -9.57
N ILE A 39 -2.12 -23.15 -10.58
CA ILE A 39 -2.89 -24.24 -11.16
C ILE A 39 -1.91 -25.23 -11.78
N GLU A 40 -1.62 -26.31 -11.04
CA GLU A 40 -0.78 -27.41 -11.50
C GLU A 40 -1.34 -27.97 -12.81
N GLY A 41 -0.65 -27.65 -13.90
CA GLY A 41 -0.85 -28.27 -15.21
C GLY A 41 0.05 -29.50 -15.38
N PRO A 42 -0.10 -30.22 -16.49
CA PRO A 42 0.85 -31.25 -16.90
C PRO A 42 2.29 -30.69 -16.89
N SER A 43 3.18 -31.37 -16.17
CA SER A 43 4.57 -30.98 -15.94
C SER A 43 5.51 -31.48 -17.04
N THR A 44 5.06 -32.42 -17.87
CA THR A 44 5.83 -33.02 -18.97
C THR A 44 5.04 -33.09 -20.28
N GLU A 45 5.75 -33.12 -21.40
CA GLU A 45 5.17 -33.29 -22.75
C GLU A 45 4.37 -34.60 -22.88
N GLU A 46 4.75 -35.64 -22.15
CA GLU A 46 4.04 -36.92 -22.12
C GLU A 46 2.69 -36.84 -21.41
N GLU A 47 2.58 -36.03 -20.35
CA GLU A 47 1.32 -35.79 -19.65
C GLU A 47 0.38 -34.95 -20.52
N TRP A 48 0.90 -33.93 -21.21
CA TRP A 48 0.15 -33.17 -22.20
C TRP A 48 -0.46 -34.06 -23.30
N ASN A 49 0.31 -35.02 -23.81
CA ASN A 49 -0.12 -35.92 -24.87
C ASN A 49 -1.09 -37.03 -24.41
N ARG A 50 -1.12 -37.35 -23.10
CA ARG A 50 -2.04 -38.36 -22.52
C ARG A 50 -3.33 -37.75 -22.01
N MET A 51 -3.37 -36.43 -21.86
CA MET A 51 -4.52 -35.71 -21.36
C MET A 51 -5.72 -35.87 -22.31
N THR A 52 -6.87 -36.19 -21.72
CA THR A 52 -8.14 -36.32 -22.44
C THR A 52 -8.76 -34.95 -22.73
N ASP A 53 -9.64 -34.88 -23.73
CA ASP A 53 -10.40 -33.66 -24.03
C ASP A 53 -11.18 -33.13 -22.82
N ARG A 54 -11.66 -34.02 -21.93
CA ARG A 54 -12.36 -33.64 -20.70
C ARG A 54 -11.41 -32.97 -19.70
N GLU A 55 -10.24 -33.56 -19.47
CA GLU A 55 -9.21 -33.00 -18.57
C GLU A 55 -8.70 -31.65 -19.10
N TRP A 56 -8.56 -31.52 -20.42
CA TRP A 56 -8.20 -30.27 -21.07
C TRP A 56 -9.25 -29.16 -20.85
N GLU A 57 -10.53 -29.48 -21.02
CA GLU A 57 -11.61 -28.51 -20.80
C GLU A 57 -11.77 -28.15 -19.32
N GLU A 58 -11.51 -29.08 -18.40
CA GLU A 58 -11.45 -28.80 -16.96
C GLU A 58 -10.27 -27.89 -16.61
N LEU A 59 -9.07 -28.15 -17.14
CA LEU A 59 -7.88 -27.31 -16.92
C LEU A 59 -8.09 -25.90 -17.47
N LYS A 60 -8.60 -25.78 -18.70
CA LYS A 60 -8.99 -24.48 -19.28
C LYS A 60 -10.04 -23.76 -18.45
N LYS A 61 -11.01 -24.49 -17.90
CA LYS A 61 -12.03 -23.91 -17.02
C LYS A 61 -11.39 -23.36 -15.76
N LYS A 62 -10.49 -24.12 -15.12
CA LYS A 62 -9.73 -23.65 -13.95
C LYS A 62 -8.92 -22.39 -14.29
N TRP A 63 -8.17 -22.37 -15.38
CA TRP A 63 -7.42 -21.18 -15.82
C TRP A 63 -8.32 -19.96 -16.14
N ARG A 64 -9.53 -20.18 -16.67
CA ARG A 64 -10.49 -19.09 -16.91
C ARG A 64 -11.12 -18.55 -15.63
N GLU A 65 -11.25 -19.40 -14.62
CA GLU A 65 -11.81 -19.06 -13.31
C GLU A 65 -10.73 -18.63 -12.31
N GLU A 66 -9.46 -18.79 -12.67
CA GLU A 66 -8.31 -18.33 -11.90
C GLU A 66 -8.33 -16.81 -11.82
N VAL A 67 -8.46 -16.34 -10.59
CA VAL A 67 -8.27 -14.92 -10.28
C VAL A 67 -6.77 -14.72 -10.19
N GLU A 68 -6.23 -13.75 -10.93
CA GLU A 68 -4.82 -13.40 -10.88
C GLU A 68 -4.34 -13.29 -9.41
N PRO A 69 -3.20 -13.90 -9.03
CA PRO A 69 -2.77 -13.98 -7.63
C PRO A 69 -2.73 -12.62 -6.92
N GLU A 70 -2.33 -11.56 -7.62
CA GLU A 70 -2.34 -10.19 -7.10
C GLU A 70 -3.74 -9.68 -6.75
N VAL A 71 -4.76 -10.03 -7.54
CA VAL A 71 -6.17 -9.68 -7.27
C VAL A 71 -6.67 -10.43 -6.04
N LYS A 72 -6.27 -11.70 -5.86
CA LYS A 72 -6.59 -12.47 -4.66
C LYS A 72 -5.97 -11.83 -3.42
N ARG A 73 -4.67 -11.53 -3.46
CA ARG A 73 -3.96 -10.84 -2.36
C ARG A 73 -4.59 -9.49 -2.04
N TYR A 74 -4.92 -8.70 -3.05
CA TYR A 74 -5.60 -7.42 -2.88
C TYR A 74 -6.90 -7.56 -2.09
N ARG A 75 -7.78 -8.49 -2.50
CA ARG A 75 -9.08 -8.72 -1.85
C ARG A 75 -8.96 -9.26 -0.42
N GLU A 76 -7.88 -9.98 -0.12
CA GLU A 76 -7.62 -10.49 1.23
C GLU A 76 -7.08 -9.42 2.18
N LEU A 77 -6.31 -8.46 1.65
CA LEU A 77 -5.63 -7.43 2.44
C LEU A 77 -6.41 -6.12 2.54
N ILE A 78 -7.17 -5.77 1.51
CA ILE A 78 -7.89 -4.49 1.41
C ILE A 78 -9.39 -4.75 1.60
N PRO A 79 -9.97 -4.37 2.75
CA PRO A 79 -11.41 -4.52 2.99
C PRO A 79 -12.24 -3.65 2.05
N ASP A 80 -13.50 -4.03 1.84
CA ASP A 80 -14.43 -3.33 0.93
C ASP A 80 -14.52 -1.83 1.22
N TYR A 81 -14.59 -1.41 2.49
CA TYR A 81 -14.66 0.01 2.85
C TYR A 81 -13.41 0.79 2.40
N ALA A 82 -12.24 0.14 2.44
CA ALA A 82 -10.98 0.76 2.05
C ALA A 82 -10.91 0.81 0.52
N ASN A 83 -11.33 -0.26 -0.15
CA ASN A 83 -11.45 -0.29 -1.61
C ASN A 83 -12.39 0.81 -2.13
N GLU A 84 -13.57 0.99 -1.54
CA GLU A 84 -14.52 2.05 -1.91
C GLU A 84 -13.90 3.46 -1.81
N PHE A 85 -13.11 3.72 -0.76
CA PHE A 85 -12.37 4.97 -0.62
C PHE A 85 -11.29 5.14 -1.71
N LEU A 86 -10.52 4.08 -1.97
CA LEU A 86 -9.47 4.09 -2.99
C LEU A 86 -10.03 4.26 -4.40
N GLU A 87 -11.14 3.62 -4.74
CA GLU A 87 -11.86 3.83 -6.00
C GLU A 87 -12.34 5.29 -6.15
N SER A 88 -12.82 5.87 -5.05
CA SER A 88 -13.22 7.28 -5.03
C SER A 88 -12.03 8.22 -5.24
N TYR A 89 -10.87 7.91 -4.66
CA TYR A 89 -9.62 8.62 -4.90
C TYR A 89 -9.16 8.49 -6.36
N ILE A 90 -9.21 7.29 -6.94
CA ILE A 90 -8.88 7.05 -8.35
C ILE A 90 -9.76 7.91 -9.26
N GLY A 91 -11.08 7.91 -9.02
CA GLY A 91 -12.00 8.75 -9.79
C GLY A 91 -11.80 10.26 -9.58
N PHE A 92 -11.17 10.68 -8.48
CA PHE A 92 -10.72 12.06 -8.27
C PHE A 92 -9.41 12.35 -9.02
N ASP A 93 -8.45 11.44 -8.98
CA ASP A 93 -7.17 11.56 -9.66
C ASP A 93 -7.32 11.52 -11.19
N GLU A 94 -8.18 10.64 -11.73
CA GLU A 94 -8.57 10.62 -13.16
C GLU A 94 -9.02 11.98 -13.68
N LYS A 95 -9.79 12.72 -12.88
CA LYS A 95 -10.25 14.06 -13.25
C LYS A 95 -9.12 15.08 -13.30
N LYS A 96 -8.03 14.87 -12.57
CA LYS A 96 -6.84 15.73 -12.55
C LYS A 96 -5.77 15.30 -13.55
N ALA A 97 -5.48 13.99 -13.64
CA ALA A 97 -4.35 13.40 -14.35
C ALA A 97 -4.74 12.81 -15.73
N GLY A 98 -6.04 12.59 -16.00
CA GLY A 98 -6.51 12.02 -17.25
C GLY A 98 -6.03 10.58 -17.47
N VAL A 99 -5.38 10.32 -18.60
CA VAL A 99 -4.92 8.98 -19.04
C VAL A 99 -3.83 8.37 -18.14
N PHE A 100 -3.23 9.16 -17.24
CA PHE A 100 -2.18 8.71 -16.33
C PHE A 100 -2.67 8.30 -14.95
N ALA A 101 -3.99 8.23 -14.74
CA ALA A 101 -4.54 7.82 -13.46
C ALA A 101 -4.34 6.33 -13.20
N PHE A 102 -4.23 6.00 -11.91
CA PHE A 102 -3.96 4.66 -11.43
C PHE A 102 -5.27 3.88 -11.24
N ASP A 103 -5.23 2.57 -11.34
CA ASP A 103 -6.29 1.69 -10.85
C ASP A 103 -5.96 1.16 -9.44
N THR A 104 -6.86 0.38 -8.86
CA THR A 104 -6.70 -0.17 -7.49
C THR A 104 -5.52 -1.12 -7.39
N LEU A 105 -5.26 -1.91 -8.43
CA LEU A 105 -4.09 -2.79 -8.50
C LEU A 105 -2.79 -2.00 -8.65
N GLY A 106 -2.80 -0.85 -9.30
CA GLY A 106 -1.66 0.06 -9.39
C GLY A 106 -1.30 0.69 -8.04
N ILE A 107 -2.30 0.96 -7.18
CA ILE A 107 -2.05 1.35 -5.78
C ILE A 107 -1.45 0.17 -5.01
N PHE A 108 -1.98 -1.03 -5.18
CA PHE A 108 -1.48 -2.22 -4.48
C PHE A 108 -0.06 -2.60 -4.89
N ASN A 109 0.22 -2.65 -6.19
CA ASN A 109 1.56 -2.84 -6.75
C ASN A 109 2.53 -1.76 -6.26
N TYR A 110 2.06 -0.53 -6.09
CA TYR A 110 2.85 0.51 -5.46
C TYR A 110 3.22 0.16 -4.02
N LEU A 111 2.28 -0.32 -3.20
CA LEU A 111 2.55 -0.73 -1.83
C LEU A 111 3.50 -1.94 -1.77
N GLU A 112 3.39 -2.89 -2.69
CA GLU A 112 4.24 -4.09 -2.73
C GLU A 112 5.67 -3.79 -3.21
N PHE A 113 5.82 -3.01 -4.29
CA PHE A 113 7.09 -2.93 -5.02
C PHE A 113 7.58 -1.50 -5.33
N THR A 114 6.69 -0.58 -5.68
CA THR A 114 7.11 0.74 -6.19
C THR A 114 7.38 1.75 -5.07
N PHE A 115 6.85 1.52 -3.87
CA PHE A 115 7.16 2.33 -2.70
C PHE A 115 8.52 1.91 -2.15
N GLU A 116 9.58 2.47 -2.78
CA GLU A 116 11.01 2.21 -2.53
C GLU A 116 11.49 2.72 -1.15
N VAL A 117 10.90 2.16 -0.11
CA VAL A 117 11.24 2.42 1.29
C VAL A 117 11.39 1.10 2.03
N ASP A 118 12.22 1.14 3.06
CA ASP A 118 12.26 0.13 4.11
C ASP A 118 11.25 0.55 5.19
N MET A 119 10.22 -0.26 5.40
CA MET A 119 9.25 -0.01 6.47
C MET A 119 9.94 -0.31 7.80
N ASP A 120 10.03 0.68 8.70
CA ASP A 120 10.80 0.53 9.94
C ASP A 120 9.89 0.24 11.14
N LYS A 121 8.77 0.97 11.25
CA LYS A 121 7.91 0.88 12.43
C LYS A 121 6.47 1.29 12.14
N LEU A 122 5.52 0.61 12.75
CA LEU A 122 4.14 1.06 12.92
C LEU A 122 3.81 0.99 14.42
N GLU A 123 3.48 2.13 15.03
CA GLU A 123 3.27 2.23 16.47
C GLU A 123 2.07 3.12 16.80
N LYS A 124 1.32 2.73 17.83
CA LYS A 124 0.34 3.61 18.48
C LYS A 124 1.04 4.40 19.59
N PHE A 125 0.80 5.71 19.64
CA PHE A 125 1.16 6.50 20.82
C PHE A 125 0.08 6.39 21.90
N ASP A 126 -1.18 6.35 21.47
CA ASP A 126 -2.36 6.14 22.30
C ASP A 126 -3.51 5.52 21.47
N GLU A 127 -4.72 5.49 22.01
CA GLU A 127 -5.89 4.93 21.32
C GLU A 127 -6.36 5.76 20.11
N THR A 128 -5.90 7.00 20.00
CA THR A 128 -6.36 7.99 19.01
C THR A 128 -5.28 8.44 18.04
N SER A 129 -4.02 8.04 18.24
CA SER A 129 -2.91 8.50 17.42
C SER A 129 -1.81 7.45 17.26
N GLY A 130 -1.12 7.51 16.12
CA GLY A 130 -0.02 6.63 15.81
C GLY A 130 0.99 7.26 14.86
N VAL A 131 2.02 6.48 14.56
CA VAL A 131 3.09 6.84 13.63
C VAL A 131 3.47 5.62 12.79
N VAL A 132 3.78 5.90 11.53
CA VAL A 132 4.53 5.00 10.67
C VAL A 132 5.88 5.62 10.38
N GLU A 133 6.95 4.86 10.62
CA GLU A 133 8.33 5.23 10.34
C GLU A 133 8.86 4.34 9.22
N PHE A 134 9.61 4.93 8.32
CA PHE A 134 10.22 4.24 7.19
C PHE A 134 11.49 4.98 6.75
N SER A 135 12.35 4.30 6.05
CA SER A 135 13.63 4.82 5.58
C SER A 135 13.79 4.55 4.09
N THR A 136 14.64 5.34 3.45
CA THR A 136 14.90 5.21 2.01
C THR A 136 16.34 5.60 1.73
N GLY A 137 16.96 4.92 0.77
CA GLY A 137 18.26 5.32 0.23
C GLY A 137 18.18 6.48 -0.76
N ASN A 138 16.96 6.84 -1.21
CA ASN A 138 16.72 7.75 -2.32
C ASN A 138 16.17 9.11 -1.84
N PHE A 139 17.04 10.12 -1.79
CA PHE A 139 16.66 11.51 -1.47
C PHE A 139 16.91 12.44 -2.66
N PRO A 140 15.95 13.31 -3.05
CA PRO A 140 14.62 13.52 -2.45
C PRO A 140 13.64 12.38 -2.71
N PHE A 141 12.83 12.06 -1.70
CA PHE A 141 11.82 11.01 -1.78
C PHE A 141 10.45 11.60 -2.20
N GLY A 142 9.97 11.18 -3.36
CA GLY A 142 8.62 11.49 -3.87
C GLY A 142 7.68 10.30 -3.76
N GLY A 143 6.41 10.48 -4.14
CA GLY A 143 5.47 9.36 -4.29
C GLY A 143 4.62 9.01 -3.06
N MET A 144 4.79 9.69 -1.93
CA MET A 144 4.04 9.41 -0.69
C MET A 144 2.51 9.51 -0.81
N GLU A 145 1.98 10.21 -1.82
CA GLU A 145 0.55 10.46 -1.96
C GLU A 145 -0.31 9.19 -1.93
N ARG A 146 0.10 8.15 -2.67
CA ARG A 146 -0.63 6.87 -2.70
C ARG A 146 -0.63 6.18 -1.34
N PHE A 147 0.47 6.31 -0.59
CA PHE A 147 0.56 5.80 0.76
C PHE A 147 -0.31 6.59 1.73
N LEU A 148 -0.38 7.92 1.60
CA LEU A 148 -1.29 8.77 2.38
C LEU A 148 -2.76 8.42 2.12
N MET A 149 -3.13 8.19 0.86
CA MET A 149 -4.49 7.76 0.52
C MET A 149 -4.79 6.36 1.05
N THR A 150 -3.80 5.47 1.06
CA THR A 150 -3.93 4.16 1.71
C THR A 150 -4.19 4.33 3.20
N LEU A 151 -3.44 5.17 3.93
CA LEU A 151 -3.70 5.45 5.34
C LEU A 151 -5.14 5.95 5.56
N LYS A 152 -5.58 6.93 4.75
CA LYS A 152 -6.93 7.49 4.84
C LYS A 152 -8.03 6.46 4.53
N ALA A 153 -7.79 5.50 3.64
CA ALA A 153 -8.73 4.42 3.35
C ALA A 153 -9.02 3.54 4.59
N PHE A 154 -8.09 3.51 5.56
CA PHE A 154 -8.23 2.82 6.85
C PHE A 154 -8.59 3.78 8.00
N ASP A 155 -9.13 4.97 7.68
CA ASP A 155 -9.44 6.05 8.62
C ASP A 155 -8.24 6.45 9.51
N LEU A 156 -7.02 6.28 9.00
CA LEU A 156 -5.79 6.78 9.60
C LEU A 156 -5.48 8.12 8.96
N ILE A 157 -5.83 9.21 9.62
CA ILE A 157 -5.80 10.55 9.02
C ILE A 157 -4.43 11.18 9.27
N PRO A 158 -3.58 11.37 8.24
CA PRO A 158 -2.25 11.95 8.44
C PRO A 158 -2.35 13.37 9.01
N THR A 159 -1.54 13.67 10.02
CA THR A 159 -1.53 14.97 10.72
C THR A 159 -0.19 15.67 10.62
N GLU A 160 0.91 14.92 10.57
CA GLU A 160 2.26 15.45 10.44
C GLU A 160 3.16 14.49 9.66
N CYS A 161 4.09 15.01 8.86
CA CYS A 161 5.08 14.22 8.14
C CYS A 161 6.46 14.85 8.25
N TYR A 162 7.50 14.02 8.35
CA TYR A 162 8.86 14.40 7.99
C TYR A 162 9.24 13.68 6.70
N ASN A 163 9.40 14.45 5.62
CA ASN A 163 9.69 13.93 4.27
C ASN A 163 11.20 13.85 3.95
N GLY A 164 12.07 14.00 4.96
CA GLY A 164 13.52 14.02 4.79
C GLY A 164 14.11 15.43 4.62
N PHE A 165 13.27 16.43 4.36
CA PHE A 165 13.69 17.83 4.26
C PHE A 165 13.07 18.68 5.35
N ILE A 166 11.75 18.57 5.52
CA ILE A 166 10.96 19.43 6.40
C ILE A 166 9.93 18.60 7.14
N VAL A 167 9.70 18.97 8.39
CA VAL A 167 8.52 18.55 9.15
C VAL A 167 7.40 19.50 8.75
N TYR A 168 6.25 18.97 8.33
CA TYR A 168 5.07 19.78 8.01
C TYR A 168 3.80 19.14 8.56
N GLU A 169 2.81 19.97 8.84
CA GLU A 169 1.45 19.54 9.18
C GLU A 169 0.57 19.48 7.94
N PHE A 170 -0.35 18.51 7.92
CA PHE A 170 -1.34 18.36 6.86
C PHE A 170 -2.54 19.25 7.13
N ASP A 171 -2.79 20.22 6.25
CA ASP A 171 -4.02 21.01 6.24
C ASP A 171 -4.96 20.47 5.15
N TRP A 172 -5.70 19.42 5.51
CA TRP A 172 -6.65 18.75 4.63
C TRP A 172 -7.79 19.68 4.22
N LYS A 173 -7.88 19.98 2.93
CA LYS A 173 -8.98 20.79 2.37
C LYS A 173 -10.17 19.93 1.96
N ASN A 174 -9.91 18.67 1.64
CA ASN A 174 -10.90 17.63 1.40
C ASN A 174 -10.25 16.25 1.61
N ASP A 175 -10.96 15.18 1.23
CA ASP A 175 -10.52 13.81 1.43
C ASP A 175 -9.25 13.45 0.65
N PHE A 176 -8.97 14.11 -0.46
CA PHE A 176 -7.89 13.76 -1.40
C PHE A 176 -6.90 14.88 -1.68
N TYR A 177 -6.98 16.00 -0.95
CA TYR A 177 -6.09 17.14 -1.13
C TYR A 177 -5.83 17.85 0.19
N HIS A 178 -4.56 18.16 0.40
CA HIS A 178 -4.10 18.95 1.52
C HIS A 178 -3.11 20.02 1.04
N GLU A 179 -2.95 21.04 1.87
CA GLU A 179 -1.80 21.92 1.83
C GLU A 179 -0.79 21.47 2.91
N ALA A 180 0.48 21.83 2.75
CA ALA A 180 1.53 21.55 3.73
C ALA A 180 1.85 22.84 4.49
N ILE A 181 1.80 22.77 5.83
CA ILE A 181 2.21 23.87 6.70
C ILE A 181 3.57 23.53 7.30
N ASP A 182 4.61 24.19 6.80
CA ASP A 182 5.99 23.96 7.20
C ASP A 182 6.24 24.30 8.68
N LEU A 183 6.78 23.34 9.44
CA LEU A 183 7.18 23.49 10.83
C LEU A 183 8.70 23.63 10.96
N ILE A 184 9.20 24.85 10.72
CA ILE A 184 10.64 25.14 10.65
C ILE A 184 11.37 24.82 11.96
N GLU A 185 10.82 25.21 13.11
CA GLU A 185 11.45 24.98 14.42
C GLU A 185 11.56 23.48 14.73
N LYS A 186 10.46 22.75 14.54
CA LYS A 186 10.40 21.29 14.73
C LYS A 186 11.33 20.54 13.77
N THR A 187 11.49 21.03 12.55
CA THR A 187 12.46 20.51 11.58
C THR A 187 13.87 20.61 12.10
N ARG A 188 14.24 21.76 12.69
CA ARG A 188 15.57 21.95 13.29
C ARG A 188 15.79 20.98 14.45
N GLU A 189 14.83 20.89 15.36
CA GLU A 189 14.89 19.98 16.52
C GLU A 189 15.02 18.51 16.09
N TYR A 190 14.24 18.09 15.10
CA TYR A 190 14.31 16.74 14.57
C TYR A 190 15.67 16.44 13.95
N LYS A 191 16.21 17.35 13.12
CA LYS A 191 17.54 17.18 12.51
C LYS A 191 18.67 17.17 13.54
N GLU A 192 18.55 17.92 14.64
CA GLU A 192 19.52 17.90 15.73
C GLU A 192 19.50 16.56 16.49
N LYS A 193 18.33 15.94 16.66
CA LYS A 193 18.19 14.64 17.34
C LYS A 193 18.84 13.48 16.58
N PHE A 194 18.90 13.57 15.25
CA PHE A 194 19.44 12.51 14.37
C PHE A 194 20.77 12.90 13.70
N ARG A 195 21.43 13.94 14.21
CA ARG A 195 22.81 14.31 13.87
C ARG A 195 23.80 13.53 14.73
#